data_AF-A0A957VIX8-F1
#
_entry.id   AF-A0A957VIX8-F1
#
_cell.length_a   1.000
_cell.length_b   1.000
_cell.length_c   1.000
_cell.angle_alpha   90.00
_cell.angle_beta   90.00
_cell.angle_gamma   90.00
#
_symmetry.space_group_name_H-M   'P 1'
#
loop_
_entity.id
_entity.type
_entity.pdbx_description
1 polymer ?
#
loop_
_entity_poly.entity_id
_entity_poly.type
_entity_poly.pdbx_seq_one_letter_code
_entity_poly.pdbx_strand_id
1 'polypeptide(L)'
;RWTDPASGAEVLKWCVRNVDWTAQIQDTLFIYEEIFADGRVQRTLCPFALRFLWRHEAELMLTQSGFDIDAVWGSFDGDPYDAGSENLILLARKSN
;
A
#
# COMPACT_ATOMS: atom_id res chain seq x y z
N ARG A 1 11.70 5.22 10.13
CA ARG A 1 13.04 4.87 10.66
C ARG A 1 12.84 3.81 11.73
N TRP A 2 13.66 2.77 11.76
CA TRP A 2 13.67 1.77 12.82
C TRP A 2 15.09 1.18 12.96
N THR A 3 15.29 0.33 13.96
CA THR A 3 16.52 -0.46 14.11
C THR A 3 16.22 -1.90 13.71
N ASP A 4 17.02 -2.47 12.82
CA ASP A 4 16.90 -3.88 12.47
C ASP A 4 17.37 -4.76 13.65
N PRO A 5 16.51 -5.62 14.21
CA PRO A 5 16.87 -6.45 15.37
C PRO A 5 17.94 -7.50 15.06
N ALA A 6 18.10 -7.91 13.80
CA ALA A 6 19.08 -8.93 13.42
C ALA A 6 20.50 -8.37 13.29
N SER A 7 20.66 -7.25 12.59
CA SER A 7 21.97 -6.63 12.33
C SER A 7 22.33 -5.48 13.28
N GLY A 8 21.35 -4.93 13.99
CA GLY A 8 21.51 -3.70 14.78
C GLY A 8 21.64 -2.43 13.93
N ALA A 9 21.50 -2.53 12.60
CA ALA A 9 21.59 -1.38 11.71
C ALA A 9 20.40 -0.43 11.91
N GLU A 10 20.66 0.86 11.76
CA GLU A 10 19.60 1.85 11.65
C GLU A 10 19.06 1.85 10.21
N VAL A 11 17.74 1.73 10.05
CA VAL A 11 17.09 1.65 8.75
C VAL A 11 16.21 2.86 8.49
N LEU A 12 16.45 3.50 7.34
CA LEU A 12 15.60 4.53 6.75
C LEU A 12 14.87 3.94 5.53
N LYS A 13 13.54 4.08 5.51
CA LYS A 13 12.73 3.74 4.34
C LYS A 13 12.36 5.02 3.61
N TRP A 14 12.79 5.12 2.36
CA TRP A 14 12.36 6.13 1.42
C TRP A 14 11.28 5.55 0.51
N CYS A 15 10.36 6.40 0.09
CA CYS A 15 9.34 6.05 -0.87
C CYS A 15 9.26 7.14 -1.94
N VAL A 16 9.64 6.80 -3.16
CA VAL A 16 9.45 7.64 -4.34
C VAL A 16 8.29 7.09 -5.15
N ARG A 17 7.37 7.95 -5.57
CA ARG A 17 6.19 7.59 -6.35
C ARG A 17 6.08 8.49 -7.57
N ASN A 18 5.82 7.88 -8.72
CA ASN A 18 5.34 8.56 -9.91
C ASN A 18 3.98 7.95 -10.27
N VAL A 19 2.98 8.79 -10.52
CA VAL A 19 1.61 8.34 -10.74
C VAL A 19 1.16 8.78 -12.12
N ASP A 20 0.86 7.80 -12.97
CA ASP A 20 0.05 8.01 -14.17
C ASP A 20 -1.42 7.87 -13.77
N TRP A 21 -2.07 9.02 -13.56
CA TRP A 21 -3.48 9.10 -13.18
C TRP A 21 -4.42 8.57 -14.27
N THR A 22 -4.03 8.68 -15.54
CA THR A 22 -4.87 8.25 -16.67
C THR A 22 -4.85 6.74 -16.78
N ALA A 23 -3.67 6.12 -16.65
CA ALA A 23 -3.53 4.68 -16.69
C ALA A 23 -3.83 3.99 -15.34
N GLN A 24 -3.99 4.77 -14.27
CA GLN A 24 -4.11 4.31 -12.87
C GLN A 24 -2.95 3.42 -12.43
N ILE A 25 -1.73 3.76 -12.87
CA ILE A 25 -0.50 3.03 -12.52
C ILE A 25 0.37 3.95 -11.67
N GLN A 26 0.85 3.41 -10.55
CA GLN A 26 1.86 4.05 -9.72
C GLN A 26 3.14 3.22 -9.77
N ASP A 27 4.19 3.82 -10.33
CA ASP A 27 5.55 3.32 -10.21
C ASP A 27 6.10 3.75 -8.85
N THR A 28 6.50 2.76 -8.05
CA THR A 28 7.00 2.96 -6.69
C THR A 28 8.42 2.44 -6.59
N LEU A 29 9.30 3.24 -6.02
CA LEU A 29 10.62 2.81 -5.59
C LEU A 29 10.72 2.95 -4.07
N PHE A 30 10.74 1.80 -3.37
CA PHE A 30 11.20 1.79 -1.99
C PHE A 30 12.72 1.68 -1.96
N ILE A 31 13.34 2.48 -1.09
CA ILE A 31 14.77 2.41 -0.81
C ILE A 31 14.91 2.16 0.69
N TYR A 32 15.46 0.99 1.03
CA TYR A 32 15.85 0.66 2.40
C TYR A 32 17.33 0.99 2.55
N GLU A 33 17.64 2.04 3.31
CA GLU A 33 19.00 2.44 3.63
C GLU A 33 19.34 1.96 5.03
N GLU A 34 20.32 1.06 5.14
CA GLU A 34 20.81 0.46 6.38
C GLU A 34 22.15 1.09 6.74
N ILE A 35 22.24 1.70 7.91
CA ILE A 35 23.43 2.35 8.46
C ILE A 35 23.95 1.51 9.61
N PHE A 36 25.12 0.92 9.44
CA PHE A 36 25.76 0.05 10.43
C PHE A 36 26.63 0.86 11.41
N ALA A 37 26.94 0.29 12.57
CA ALA A 37 27.72 0.95 13.61
C ALA A 37 29.16 1.34 13.18
N ASP A 38 29.70 0.65 12.18
CA ASP A 38 31.01 0.95 11.57
C ASP A 38 30.95 2.09 10.53
N GLY A 39 29.77 2.67 10.31
CA GLY A 39 29.53 3.72 9.32
C GLY A 39 29.30 3.20 7.91
N ARG A 40 29.30 1.89 7.67
CA ARG A 40 28.92 1.32 6.37
C ARG A 40 27.44 1.63 6.10
N VAL A 41 27.13 1.92 4.84
CA VAL A 41 25.76 2.13 4.37
C VAL A 41 25.45 1.13 3.26
N GLN A 42 24.34 0.41 3.39
CA GLN A 42 23.79 -0.45 2.36
C GLN A 42 22.43 0.08 1.91
N ARG A 43 22.18 0.06 0.59
CA ARG A 43 20.88 0.44 0.03
C ARG A 43 20.28 -0.73 -0.73
N THR A 44 19.07 -1.13 -0.33
CA THR A 44 18.25 -2.10 -1.06
C THR A 44 17.15 -1.35 -1.80
N LEU A 45 17.18 -1.43 -3.13
CA LEU A 45 16.15 -0.88 -4.01
C LEU A 45 15.08 -1.93 -4.28
N CYS A 46 13.82 -1.57 -4.07
CA CYS A 46 12.67 -2.43 -4.35
C CYS A 46 11.68 -1.67 -5.26
N PRO A 47 11.90 -1.68 -6.58
CA PRO A 47 10.97 -1.10 -7.54
C PRO A 47 9.77 -2.03 -7.78
N PHE A 48 8.58 -1.46 -7.88
CA PHE A 48 7.38 -2.16 -8.29
C PHE A 48 6.35 -1.18 -8.87
N ALA A 49 5.52 -1.69 -9.78
CA ALA A 49 4.35 -0.97 -10.27
C ALA A 49 3.10 -1.54 -9.60
N LEU A 50 2.18 -0.66 -9.20
CA LEU A 50 0.87 -1.06 -8.71
C LEU A 50 -0.22 -0.36 -9.52
N ARG A 51 -1.34 -1.05 -9.72
CA ARG A 51 -2.57 -0.43 -10.21
C ARG A 51 -3.44 -0.11 -9.01
N PHE A 52 -3.81 1.16 -8.86
CA PHE A 52 -4.71 1.59 -7.80
C PHE A 52 -6.15 1.67 -8.31
N LEU A 53 -7.10 1.56 -7.39
CA LEU A 53 -8.53 1.62 -7.68
C LEU A 53 -9.16 2.70 -6.82
N TRP A 54 -10.13 3.40 -7.39
CA TRP A 54 -11.01 4.25 -6.61
C TRP A 54 -12.14 3.42 -5.99
N ARG A 55 -12.68 3.89 -4.86
CA ARG A 55 -13.75 3.21 -4.12
C ARG A 55 -14.86 2.69 -5.03
N HIS A 56 -15.52 3.58 -5.78
CA HIS A 56 -16.68 3.20 -6.60
C HIS A 56 -16.32 2.27 -7.77
N GLU A 57 -15.10 2.32 -8.28
CA GLU A 57 -14.63 1.39 -9.32
C GLU A 57 -14.43 -0.01 -8.75
N ALA A 58 -13.82 -0.11 -7.56
CA ALA A 58 -13.66 -1.37 -6.85
C ALA A 58 -15.02 -1.99 -6.50
N GLU A 59 -15.96 -1.18 -6.00
CA GLU A 59 -17.33 -1.61 -5.73
C GLU A 59 -18.01 -2.15 -7.01
N LEU A 60 -17.95 -1.41 -8.11
CA LEU A 60 -18.53 -1.83 -9.39
C LEU A 60 -17.94 -3.17 -9.87
N MET A 61 -16.62 -3.34 -9.82
CA MET A 61 -15.98 -4.58 -10.25
C MET A 61 -16.38 -5.79 -9.41
N LEU A 62 -16.51 -5.62 -8.09
CA LEU A 62 -17.01 -6.67 -7.20
C LEU A 62 -18.46 -7.05 -7.54
N THR A 63 -19.34 -6.07 -7.69
CA THR A 63 -20.74 -6.31 -8.07
C THR A 63 -20.84 -7.01 -9.42
N GLN A 64 -20.08 -6.57 -10.43
CA GLN A 64 -20.05 -7.22 -11.74
C GLN A 64 -19.47 -8.65 -11.70
N SER A 65 -18.67 -8.96 -10.68
CA SER A 65 -18.10 -10.29 -10.44
C SER A 65 -19.00 -11.21 -9.60
N GLY A 66 -20.22 -10.78 -9.27
CA GLY A 66 -21.17 -11.58 -8.48
C GLY A 66 -20.87 -11.54 -6.98
N PHE A 67 -20.47 -10.37 -6.46
CA PHE A 67 -20.32 -10.12 -5.04
C PHE A 67 -21.24 -8.99 -4.56
N ASP A 68 -21.84 -9.17 -3.40
CA ASP A 68 -22.52 -8.13 -2.66
C ASP A 68 -21.54 -7.50 -1.67
N ILE A 69 -21.53 -6.17 -1.59
CA ILE A 69 -20.60 -5.42 -0.74
C ILE A 69 -21.25 -5.24 0.61
N ASP A 70 -20.60 -5.74 1.66
CA ASP A 70 -21.11 -5.68 3.02
C ASP A 70 -20.58 -4.44 3.75
N ALA A 71 -19.31 -4.06 3.53
CA ALA A 71 -18.70 -2.89 4.15
C ALA A 71 -17.52 -2.31 3.36
N VAL A 72 -17.24 -1.03 3.58
CA VAL A 72 -16.06 -0.32 3.07
C VAL A 72 -15.35 0.37 4.23
N TRP A 73 -14.13 -0.05 4.52
CA TRP A 73 -13.33 0.43 5.66
C TRP A 73 -12.08 1.18 5.23
N GLY A 74 -11.68 2.14 6.07
CA GLY A 74 -10.45 2.92 5.95
C GLY A 74 -9.27 2.37 6.76
N SER A 75 -9.55 1.50 7.73
CA SER A 75 -8.57 0.86 8.62
C SER A 75 -8.91 -0.62 8.84
N PHE A 76 -7.94 -1.40 9.30
CA PHE A 76 -8.17 -2.80 9.67
C PHE A 76 -8.98 -2.97 10.96
N ASP A 77 -9.18 -1.89 11.73
CA ASP A 77 -10.04 -1.86 12.91
C ASP A 77 -11.53 -1.65 12.56
N GLY A 78 -11.85 -1.48 11.27
CA GLY A 78 -13.21 -1.35 10.76
C GLY A 78 -13.74 0.08 10.71
N ASP A 79 -12.86 1.08 10.82
CA ASP A 79 -13.26 2.49 10.70
C ASP A 79 -13.84 2.78 9.30
N PRO A 80 -14.84 3.67 9.19
CA PRO A 80 -15.38 4.05 7.89
C PRO A 80 -14.31 4.60 6.95
N TYR A 81 -14.41 4.25 5.66
CA TYR A 81 -13.54 4.84 4.64
C TYR A 81 -13.89 6.32 4.40
N ASP A 82 -12.86 7.17 4.41
CA ASP A 82 -12.94 8.60 4.15
C ASP A 82 -11.70 9.12 3.39
N ALA A 83 -11.64 10.44 3.18
CA ALA A 83 -10.55 11.08 2.45
C ALA A 83 -9.19 11.03 3.18
N GLY A 84 -9.18 10.75 4.49
CA GLY A 84 -7.97 10.61 5.30
C GLY A 84 -7.49 9.16 5.43
N SER A 85 -8.25 8.20 4.91
CA SER A 85 -7.96 6.78 5.05
C SER A 85 -6.72 6.37 4.26
N GLU A 86 -5.79 5.68 4.92
CA GLU A 86 -4.58 5.15 4.28
C GLU A 86 -4.87 3.92 3.42
N ASN A 87 -5.97 3.22 3.69
CA ASN A 87 -6.37 1.99 3.02
C ASN A 87 -7.79 2.11 2.47
N LEU A 88 -8.06 1.40 1.37
CA LEU A 88 -9.40 1.08 0.91
C LEU A 88 -9.60 -0.43 1.10
N ILE A 89 -10.43 -0.82 2.06
CA ILE A 89 -10.70 -2.22 2.37
C ILE A 89 -12.16 -2.51 2.04
N LEU A 90 -12.41 -3.45 1.13
CA LEU A 90 -13.76 -3.88 0.76
C LEU A 90 -14.05 -5.25 1.38
N LEU A 91 -15.08 -5.32 2.21
CA LEU A 91 -15.65 -6.57 2.70
C LEU A 91 -16.82 -6.94 1.79
N ALA A 92 -16.73 -8.10 1.15
CA ALA A 92 -17.73 -8.55 0.20
C ALA A 92 -17.99 -10.04 0.34
N ARG A 93 -19.24 -10.43 0.09
CA ARG A 93 -19.70 -11.82 0.08
C ARG A 93 -20.16 -12.19 -1.32
N LYS A 94 -20.01 -13.46 -1.69
CA LYS A 94 -20.53 -13.94 -2.97
C LYS A 94 -22.05 -13.75 -2.99
N SER A 95 -22.58 -13.16 -4.06
CA SER A 95 -24.02 -13.07 -4.30
C SER A 95 -24.61 -14.47 -4.47
N ASN A 96 -25.84 -14.67 -3.99
CA ASN A 96 -26.56 -15.96 -4.09
C ASN A 96 -27.02 -16.27 -5.51
#